data_AF-A0A663E171-F1
#
_entry.id   AF-A0A663E171-F1
#
_cell.length_a   1.000
_cell.length_b   1.000
_cell.length_c   1.000
_cell.angle_alpha   90.00
_cell.angle_beta   90.00
_cell.angle_gamma   90.00
#
_symmetry.space_group_name_H-M   'P 1'
#
loop_
_entity.id
_entity.type
_entity.pdbx_description
1 polymer ?
#
loop_
_entity_poly.entity_id
_entity_poly.type
_entity_poly.pdbx_seq_one_letter_code
_entity_poly.pdbx_strand_id
1 'polypeptide(L)'
;MHSFGNEEAVSLERLFGFFCECVRRGDWELAQACVPQLSQWHGDGPEKVEAILQALVACPVGVRWGQNSSPWRTAWLWLLVLEKWLARNQKTVPVVLQRETEFLLFLEELQKDVSEEVLKELFEAFECTQNKHITDRKRRDGCSHRFSLDVVSALRKLLLRAPQRAKALLEFFQEEQGTHSSSLQHYCSLQNIFVEFLRDSLKSLQRLQCSSEISAELDQRELVDTIYAALSIVTFEVEHQADEVWHLFRELLDVCWTEGSPLREEKLLSCMLRKQSHGLLSLYSSVLIERTREKFLVSKSIRKGSSEQLDTERTMMSLFLDPKESPSWKTAYFYCLSSSKHFLEQILVTALTLLKREDYSGLNSLLRREFNPLCRLLVLLGWTHCQSLESAKALLWTLHKTQDLCNDSVLKDFCDGLWAQVEVLEWC
;
A
#
# COMPACT_ATOMS: atom_id res chain seq x y z
N MET A 1 31.33 -24.50 -57.22
CA MET A 1 32.23 -25.42 -56.51
C MET A 1 32.04 -25.19 -55.02
N HIS A 2 31.64 -26.23 -54.27
CA HIS A 2 31.59 -26.13 -52.80
C HIS A 2 33.01 -26.30 -52.26
N SER A 3 33.50 -25.32 -51.50
CA SER A 3 34.76 -25.45 -50.77
C SER A 3 34.57 -26.50 -49.67
N PHE A 4 35.15 -27.68 -49.87
CA PHE A 4 35.23 -28.73 -48.86
C PHE A 4 35.74 -28.14 -47.53
N GLY A 5 35.04 -28.43 -46.43
CA GLY A 5 35.37 -27.90 -45.08
C GLY A 5 34.46 -26.77 -44.57
N ASN A 6 33.63 -26.15 -45.42
CA ASN A 6 32.64 -25.13 -45.03
C ASN A 6 31.19 -25.66 -45.01
N GLU A 7 31.00 -26.98 -44.98
CA GLU A 7 29.68 -27.61 -45.11
C GLU A 7 28.73 -27.23 -43.96
N GLU A 8 29.24 -27.12 -42.74
CA GLU A 8 28.47 -26.69 -41.56
C GLU A 8 28.00 -25.24 -41.70
N ALA A 9 28.89 -24.32 -42.11
CA ALA A 9 28.54 -22.91 -42.33
C ALA A 9 27.50 -22.74 -43.46
N VAL A 10 27.66 -23.47 -44.57
CA VAL A 10 26.70 -23.46 -45.69
C VAL A 10 25.36 -24.08 -45.28
N SER A 11 25.37 -25.09 -44.41
CA SER A 11 24.14 -25.71 -43.89
C SER A 11 23.39 -24.74 -42.96
N LEU A 12 24.10 -23.99 -42.12
CA LEU A 12 23.51 -22.97 -41.25
C LEU A 12 22.96 -21.76 -42.04
N GLU A 13 23.64 -21.33 -43.11
CA GLU A 13 23.11 -20.31 -44.02
C GLU A 13 21.81 -20.75 -44.72
N ARG A 14 21.76 -22.01 -45.17
CA ARG A 14 20.53 -22.60 -45.74
C ARG A 14 19.42 -22.71 -44.70
N LEU A 15 19.76 -23.12 -43.48
CA LEU A 15 18.82 -23.19 -42.36
C LEU A 15 18.28 -21.80 -42.01
N PHE A 16 19.12 -20.76 -42.07
CA PHE A 16 18.69 -19.37 -41.85
C PHE A 16 17.73 -18.90 -42.95
N GLY A 17 18.00 -19.26 -44.21
CA GLY A 17 17.10 -19.01 -45.33
C GLY A 17 15.73 -19.69 -45.12
N PHE A 18 15.75 -20.96 -44.69
CA PHE A 18 14.55 -21.73 -44.36
C PHE A 18 13.78 -21.12 -43.18
N PHE A 19 14.47 -20.71 -42.11
CA PHE A 19 13.87 -19.99 -40.98
C PHE A 19 13.16 -18.71 -41.44
N CYS A 20 13.81 -17.87 -42.24
CA CYS A 20 13.20 -16.64 -42.77
C CYS A 20 11.96 -16.94 -43.63
N GLU A 21 11.98 -18.04 -44.39
CA GLU A 21 10.85 -18.47 -45.20
C GLU A 21 9.68 -18.97 -44.34
N CYS A 22 9.95 -19.78 -43.31
CA CYS A 22 8.94 -20.23 -42.34
C CYS A 22 8.28 -19.04 -41.62
N VAL A 23 9.08 -18.05 -41.18
CA VAL A 23 8.56 -16.83 -40.55
C VAL A 23 7.64 -16.05 -41.50
N ARG A 24 8.01 -15.90 -42.78
CA ARG A 24 7.15 -15.21 -43.77
C ARG A 24 5.86 -15.97 -44.07
N ARG A 25 5.91 -17.31 -44.03
CA ARG A 25 4.76 -18.19 -44.28
C ARG A 25 3.82 -18.30 -43.08
N GLY A 26 4.30 -17.98 -41.87
CA GLY A 26 3.56 -18.18 -40.61
C GLY A 26 3.71 -19.59 -40.04
N ASP A 27 4.72 -20.35 -40.48
CA ASP A 27 5.01 -21.71 -40.02
C ASP A 27 5.83 -21.65 -38.71
N TRP A 28 5.18 -21.24 -37.63
CA TRP A 28 5.85 -20.88 -36.38
C TRP A 28 6.59 -22.03 -35.69
N GLU A 29 6.02 -23.23 -35.71
CA GLU A 29 6.63 -24.41 -35.09
C GLU A 29 7.93 -24.82 -35.81
N LEU A 30 7.93 -24.72 -37.15
CA LEU A 30 9.12 -25.00 -37.97
C LEU A 30 10.18 -23.92 -37.80
N ALA A 31 9.76 -22.65 -37.75
CA ALA A 31 10.66 -21.54 -37.47
C ALA A 31 11.31 -21.68 -36.09
N GLN A 32 10.53 -22.02 -35.05
CA GLN A 32 11.03 -22.24 -33.69
C GLN A 32 12.01 -23.41 -33.61
N ALA A 33 11.77 -24.50 -34.34
CA ALA A 33 12.65 -25.66 -34.37
C ALA A 33 14.04 -25.35 -34.95
N CYS A 34 14.15 -24.32 -35.80
CA CYS A 34 15.43 -23.89 -36.39
C CYS A 34 16.31 -23.10 -35.39
N VAL A 35 15.69 -22.41 -34.42
CA VAL A 35 16.38 -21.47 -33.51
C VAL A 35 17.52 -22.11 -32.71
N PRO A 36 17.38 -23.31 -32.10
CA PRO A 36 18.48 -23.93 -31.34
C PRO A 36 19.72 -24.22 -32.19
N GLN A 37 19.55 -24.63 -33.45
CA GLN A 37 20.65 -24.94 -34.36
C GLN A 37 21.32 -23.66 -34.88
N LEU A 38 20.53 -22.60 -35.14
CA LEU A 38 21.04 -21.28 -35.53
C LEU A 38 21.88 -20.62 -34.43
N SER A 39 21.71 -21.01 -33.15
CA SER A 39 22.53 -20.51 -32.05
C SER A 39 23.98 -21.01 -32.08
N GLN A 40 24.27 -22.07 -32.84
CA GLN A 40 25.62 -22.63 -33.02
C GLN A 40 26.40 -21.94 -34.15
N TRP A 41 25.78 -20.98 -34.82
CA TRP A 41 26.39 -20.29 -35.96
C TRP A 41 27.45 -19.29 -35.48
N HIS A 42 28.67 -19.44 -36.00
CA HIS A 42 29.79 -18.55 -35.72
C HIS A 42 29.79 -17.36 -36.71
N GLY A 43 30.03 -16.14 -36.21
CA GLY A 43 30.06 -14.89 -37.01
C GLY A 43 28.81 -14.02 -36.81
N ASP A 44 28.40 -13.27 -37.84
CA ASP A 44 27.27 -12.30 -37.78
C ASP A 44 25.87 -12.96 -37.82
N GLY A 45 25.82 -14.27 -38.01
CA GLY A 45 24.58 -15.07 -38.06
C GLY A 45 23.67 -14.91 -36.83
N PRO A 46 24.17 -15.14 -35.60
CA PRO A 46 23.39 -14.98 -34.38
C PRO A 46 22.84 -13.57 -34.17
N GLU A 47 23.56 -12.51 -34.56
CA GLU A 47 23.06 -11.13 -34.45
C GLU A 47 21.88 -10.87 -35.39
N LYS A 48 21.93 -11.42 -36.62
CA LYS A 48 20.81 -11.33 -37.57
C LYS A 48 19.58 -12.08 -37.08
N VAL A 49 19.76 -13.25 -36.46
CA VAL A 49 18.66 -14.01 -35.85
C VAL A 49 18.09 -13.27 -34.65
N GLU A 50 18.93 -12.70 -33.78
CA GLU A 50 18.52 -11.87 -32.64
C GLU A 50 17.69 -10.65 -33.10
N ALA A 51 18.13 -9.94 -34.14
CA ALA A 51 17.41 -8.81 -34.70
C ALA A 51 16.03 -9.19 -35.27
N ILE A 52 15.94 -10.35 -35.95
CA ILE A 52 14.65 -10.86 -36.44
C ILE A 52 13.74 -11.23 -35.26
N LEU A 53 14.26 -11.93 -34.24
CA LEU A 53 13.48 -12.29 -33.06
C LEU A 53 12.96 -11.04 -32.32
N GLN A 54 13.79 -10.01 -32.15
CA GLN A 54 13.37 -8.73 -31.57
C GLN A 54 12.29 -8.04 -32.43
N ALA A 55 12.44 -8.04 -33.76
CA ALA A 55 11.46 -7.45 -34.67
C ALA A 55 10.12 -8.20 -34.66
N LEU A 56 10.13 -9.52 -34.50
CA LEU A 56 8.91 -10.33 -34.38
C LEU A 56 8.12 -10.03 -33.10
N VAL A 57 8.82 -9.69 -32.03
CA VAL A 57 8.22 -9.29 -30.75
C VAL A 57 7.70 -7.85 -30.81
N ALA A 58 8.49 -6.93 -31.38
CA ALA A 58 8.14 -5.50 -31.45
C ALA A 58 7.03 -5.19 -32.48
N CYS A 59 6.96 -5.93 -33.59
CA CYS A 59 6.05 -5.66 -34.71
C CYS A 59 5.27 -6.91 -35.15
N PRO A 60 4.40 -7.49 -34.30
CA PRO A 60 3.69 -8.73 -34.63
C PRO A 60 2.67 -8.60 -35.76
N VAL A 61 2.18 -7.39 -36.02
CA VAL A 61 1.18 -7.10 -37.07
C VAL A 61 1.76 -7.31 -38.49
N GLY A 62 3.10 -7.29 -38.63
CA GLY A 62 3.77 -7.45 -39.92
C GLY A 62 3.86 -8.90 -40.43
N VAL A 63 3.41 -9.89 -39.66
CA VAL A 63 3.65 -11.31 -39.95
C VAL A 63 2.33 -12.06 -40.12
N ARG A 64 2.30 -13.12 -40.95
CA ARG A 64 1.09 -13.91 -41.17
C ARG A 64 0.80 -14.79 -39.96
N TRP A 65 -0.35 -14.60 -39.31
CA TRP A 65 -0.81 -15.47 -38.22
C TRP A 65 -1.74 -16.58 -38.73
N GLY A 66 -1.76 -17.71 -38.04
CA GLY A 66 -2.70 -18.79 -38.30
C GLY A 66 -4.13 -18.39 -37.90
N GLN A 67 -5.13 -19.07 -38.47
CA GLN A 67 -6.55 -18.76 -38.27
C GLN A 67 -7.01 -18.81 -36.78
N ASN A 68 -6.20 -19.37 -35.88
CA ASN A 68 -6.51 -19.52 -34.45
C ASN A 68 -5.61 -18.71 -33.50
N SER A 69 -4.73 -17.85 -34.02
CA SER A 69 -3.74 -17.10 -33.21
C SER A 69 -3.88 -15.60 -33.41
N SER A 70 -3.83 -14.83 -32.32
CA SER A 70 -3.73 -13.37 -32.38
C SER A 70 -2.27 -12.92 -32.62
N PRO A 71 -2.04 -11.71 -33.15
CA PRO A 71 -0.70 -11.15 -33.30
C PRO A 71 0.03 -11.07 -31.96
N TRP A 72 -0.67 -10.74 -30.87
CA TRP A 72 -0.06 -10.58 -29.54
C TRP A 72 0.37 -11.89 -28.90
N ARG A 73 -0.41 -12.97 -29.06
CA ARG A 73 0.00 -14.33 -28.65
C ARG A 73 1.23 -14.80 -29.42
N THR A 74 1.33 -14.41 -30.68
CA THR A 74 2.49 -14.69 -31.52
C THR A 74 3.71 -13.91 -31.03
N ALA A 75 3.56 -12.62 -30.71
CA ALA A 75 4.61 -11.82 -30.08
C ALA A 75 5.11 -12.44 -28.77
N TRP A 76 4.19 -12.90 -27.91
CA TRP A 76 4.52 -13.58 -26.66
C TRP A 76 5.29 -14.88 -26.85
N LEU A 77 4.87 -15.71 -27.81
CA LEU A 77 5.59 -16.93 -28.14
C LEU A 77 7.03 -16.62 -28.58
N TRP A 78 7.21 -15.58 -29.40
CA TRP A 78 8.54 -15.13 -29.82
C TRP A 78 9.34 -14.48 -28.69
N LEU A 79 8.69 -13.81 -27.73
CA LEU A 79 9.33 -13.30 -26.52
C LEU A 79 9.93 -14.45 -25.70
N LEU A 80 9.18 -15.53 -25.47
CA LEU A 80 9.68 -16.72 -24.77
C LEU A 80 10.85 -17.40 -25.50
N VAL A 81 10.87 -17.34 -26.83
CA VAL A 81 11.99 -17.84 -27.65
C VAL A 81 13.19 -16.90 -27.54
N LEU A 82 12.97 -15.58 -27.56
CA LEU A 82 14.00 -14.56 -27.38
C LEU A 82 14.63 -14.62 -25.99
N GLU A 83 13.85 -14.83 -24.92
CA GLU A 83 14.36 -15.05 -23.56
C GLU A 83 15.31 -16.23 -23.50
N LYS A 84 14.92 -17.36 -24.09
CA LYS A 84 15.76 -18.57 -24.16
C LYS A 84 17.01 -18.35 -25.01
N TRP A 85 16.91 -17.56 -26.08
CA TRP A 85 18.05 -17.18 -26.93
C TRP A 85 19.04 -16.30 -26.16
N LEU A 86 18.56 -15.24 -25.52
CA LEU A 86 19.39 -14.29 -24.79
C LEU A 86 20.00 -14.91 -23.53
N ALA A 87 19.28 -15.79 -22.82
CA ALA A 87 19.81 -16.51 -21.66
C ALA A 87 21.05 -17.37 -22.01
N ARG A 88 21.08 -17.98 -23.19
CA ARG A 88 22.26 -18.72 -23.68
C ARG A 88 23.45 -17.81 -23.97
N ASN A 89 23.18 -16.57 -24.35
CA ASN A 89 24.17 -15.54 -24.65
C ASN A 89 24.49 -14.62 -23.45
N GLN A 90 24.03 -14.98 -22.23
CA GLN A 90 24.18 -14.19 -21.00
C GLN A 90 23.62 -12.75 -21.11
N LYS A 91 22.61 -12.55 -21.96
CA LYS A 91 21.89 -11.28 -22.13
C LYS A 91 20.49 -11.39 -21.51
N THR A 92 19.91 -10.25 -21.14
CA THR A 92 18.51 -10.14 -20.67
C THR A 92 17.64 -9.47 -21.72
N VAL A 93 16.36 -9.85 -21.78
CA VAL A 93 15.38 -9.17 -22.64
C VAL A 93 15.21 -7.71 -22.17
N PRO A 94 15.07 -6.74 -23.09
CA PRO A 94 14.71 -5.38 -22.72
C PRO A 94 13.38 -5.34 -21.95
N VAL A 95 13.40 -4.82 -20.72
CA VAL A 95 12.22 -4.76 -19.83
C VAL A 95 11.04 -4.03 -20.47
N VAL A 96 11.31 -3.00 -21.29
CA VAL A 96 10.27 -2.26 -22.03
C VAL A 96 9.53 -3.17 -23.01
N LEU A 97 10.28 -3.96 -23.79
CA LEU A 97 9.71 -4.88 -24.79
C LEU A 97 8.88 -5.97 -24.11
N GLN A 98 9.37 -6.52 -22.99
CA GLN A 98 8.63 -7.49 -22.19
C GLN A 98 7.33 -6.89 -21.64
N ARG A 99 7.40 -5.75 -20.91
CA ARG A 99 6.22 -5.11 -20.33
C ARG A 99 5.19 -4.70 -21.37
N GLU A 100 5.63 -4.21 -22.53
CA GLU A 100 4.73 -3.84 -23.64
C GLU A 100 3.97 -5.04 -24.18
N THR A 101 4.65 -6.17 -24.40
CA THR A 101 4.00 -7.40 -24.87
C THR A 101 3.03 -7.99 -23.84
N GLU A 102 3.38 -7.95 -22.55
CA GLU A 102 2.50 -8.37 -21.46
C GLU A 102 1.25 -7.49 -21.39
N PHE A 103 1.42 -6.17 -21.55
CA PHE A 103 0.31 -5.22 -21.55
C PHE A 103 -0.62 -5.41 -22.76
N LEU A 104 -0.07 -5.65 -23.96
CA LEU A 104 -0.85 -5.90 -25.17
C LEU A 104 -1.66 -7.21 -25.09
N LEU A 105 -1.08 -8.27 -24.52
CA LEU A 105 -1.81 -9.49 -24.21
C LEU A 105 -2.96 -9.23 -23.23
N PHE A 106 -2.71 -8.43 -22.20
CA PHE A 106 -3.73 -8.05 -21.23
C PHE A 106 -4.87 -7.24 -21.87
N LEU A 107 -4.57 -6.32 -22.80
CA LEU A 107 -5.58 -5.59 -23.56
C LEU A 107 -6.43 -6.51 -24.46
N GLU A 108 -5.83 -7.54 -25.06
CA GLU A 108 -6.57 -8.55 -25.83
C GLU A 108 -7.58 -9.30 -24.94
N GLU A 109 -7.19 -9.65 -23.71
CA GLU A 109 -8.11 -10.27 -22.76
C GLU A 109 -9.24 -9.34 -22.32
N LEU A 110 -8.93 -8.04 -22.15
CA LEU A 110 -9.88 -6.99 -21.78
C LEU A 110 -10.86 -6.62 -22.90
N GLN A 111 -10.52 -6.89 -24.17
CA GLN A 111 -11.40 -6.61 -25.32
C GLN A 111 -12.78 -7.29 -25.21
N LYS A 112 -12.90 -8.34 -24.40
CA LYS A 112 -14.18 -9.01 -24.13
C LYS A 112 -15.13 -8.16 -23.26
N ASP A 113 -14.58 -7.25 -22.46
CA ASP A 113 -15.32 -6.50 -21.44
C ASP A 113 -15.40 -4.99 -21.74
N VAL A 114 -14.59 -4.49 -22.67
CA VAL A 114 -14.31 -3.06 -22.88
C VAL A 114 -14.27 -2.70 -24.38
N SER A 115 -14.66 -1.47 -24.75
CA SER A 115 -14.68 -1.01 -26.16
C SER A 115 -13.28 -0.68 -26.70
N GLU A 116 -13.13 -0.69 -28.03
CA GLU A 116 -11.83 -0.43 -28.68
C GLU A 116 -11.30 0.98 -28.44
N GLU A 117 -12.18 1.97 -28.27
CA GLU A 117 -11.81 3.36 -27.98
C GLU A 117 -11.14 3.48 -26.60
N VAL A 118 -11.69 2.77 -25.61
CA VAL A 118 -11.12 2.72 -24.26
C VAL A 118 -9.78 1.99 -24.26
N LEU A 119 -9.64 0.90 -25.03
CA LEU A 119 -8.36 0.19 -25.15
C LEU A 119 -7.28 1.04 -25.81
N LYS A 120 -7.63 1.83 -26.84
CA LYS A 120 -6.71 2.77 -27.49
C LYS A 120 -6.22 3.83 -26.50
N GLU A 121 -7.13 4.43 -25.74
CA GLU A 121 -6.75 5.45 -24.76
C GLU A 121 -5.88 4.89 -23.63
N LEU A 122 -6.15 3.66 -23.17
CA LEU A 122 -5.30 2.97 -22.18
C LEU A 122 -3.91 2.65 -22.75
N PHE A 123 -3.83 2.26 -24.02
CA PHE A 123 -2.56 2.01 -24.70
C PHE A 123 -1.75 3.29 -24.91
N GLU A 124 -2.37 4.38 -25.35
CA GLU A 124 -1.73 5.69 -25.48
C GLU A 124 -1.19 6.18 -24.12
N ALA A 125 -1.95 5.99 -23.04
CA ALA A 125 -1.50 6.31 -21.69
C ALA A 125 -0.29 5.46 -21.29
N PHE A 126 -0.28 4.16 -21.61
CA PHE A 126 0.84 3.26 -21.34
C PHE A 126 2.09 3.63 -22.15
N GLU A 127 1.98 3.91 -23.45
CA GLU A 127 3.10 4.37 -24.28
C GLU A 127 3.71 5.68 -23.75
N CYS A 128 2.89 6.57 -23.21
CA CYS A 128 3.34 7.81 -22.56
C CYS A 128 4.13 7.55 -21.27
N THR A 129 3.90 6.43 -20.58
CA THR A 129 4.71 6.03 -19.41
C THR A 129 6.06 5.45 -19.82
N GLN A 130 6.14 4.69 -20.93
CA GLN A 130 7.37 4.02 -21.37
C GLN A 130 8.34 4.94 -22.13
N ASN A 131 7.83 5.96 -22.84
CA ASN A 131 8.64 6.83 -23.69
C ASN A 131 9.44 7.88 -22.92
N LYS A 132 10.68 7.54 -22.55
CA LYS A 132 11.64 8.40 -21.82
C LYS A 132 12.09 9.68 -22.55
N HIS A 133 11.88 9.79 -23.87
CA HIS A 133 12.55 10.83 -24.69
C HIS A 133 11.66 11.70 -25.59
N ILE A 134 10.34 11.50 -25.64
CA ILE A 134 9.49 12.22 -26.61
C ILE A 134 8.79 13.46 -26.02
N THR A 135 8.77 13.62 -24.69
CA THR A 135 7.95 14.65 -24.04
C THR A 135 8.49 16.08 -24.07
N ASP A 136 9.64 16.36 -24.69
CA ASP A 136 10.23 17.70 -24.65
C ASP A 136 9.87 18.59 -25.86
N ARG A 137 9.33 18.03 -26.95
CA ARG A 137 8.99 18.82 -28.16
C ARG A 137 7.50 19.13 -28.37
N LYS A 138 6.59 18.48 -27.64
CA LYS A 138 5.14 18.74 -27.70
C LYS A 138 4.54 19.40 -26.45
N ARG A 139 5.36 19.81 -25.49
CA ARG A 139 4.90 20.58 -24.31
C ARG A 139 4.76 22.06 -24.65
N ARG A 140 3.72 22.37 -25.40
CA ARG A 140 3.11 23.71 -25.46
C ARG A 140 1.61 23.56 -25.64
N ASP A 141 0.99 22.75 -24.79
CA ASP A 141 -0.42 22.89 -24.42
C ASP A 141 -0.66 22.06 -23.16
N GLY A 142 -1.28 22.67 -22.15
CA GLY A 142 -1.53 22.09 -20.83
C GLY A 142 -2.57 20.97 -20.88
N CYS A 143 -2.20 19.80 -21.37
CA CYS A 143 -3.03 18.61 -21.22
C CYS A 143 -2.92 18.07 -19.78
N SER A 144 -3.87 18.47 -18.94
CA SER A 144 -4.31 17.58 -17.86
C SER A 144 -4.87 16.33 -18.50
N HIS A 145 -4.07 15.27 -18.63
CA HIS A 145 -4.51 13.99 -19.18
C HIS A 145 -5.46 13.29 -18.20
N ARG A 146 -6.70 13.76 -18.18
CA ARG A 146 -7.83 13.08 -17.56
C ARG A 146 -8.33 12.04 -18.55
N PHE A 147 -8.54 10.82 -18.07
CA PHE A 147 -9.19 9.78 -18.85
C PHE A 147 -10.60 10.24 -19.27
N SER A 148 -11.02 9.81 -20.46
CA SER A 148 -12.38 10.05 -20.95
C SER A 148 -13.42 9.43 -20.02
N LEU A 149 -14.65 9.96 -20.08
CA LEU A 149 -15.77 9.42 -19.31
C LEU A 149 -16.04 7.95 -19.65
N ASP A 150 -15.76 7.52 -20.88
CA ASP A 150 -15.93 6.15 -21.32
C ASP A 150 -14.92 5.23 -20.63
N VAL A 151 -13.65 5.62 -20.55
CA VAL A 151 -12.61 4.89 -19.78
C VAL A 151 -12.98 4.83 -18.30
N VAL A 152 -13.40 5.95 -17.69
CA VAL A 152 -13.83 5.99 -16.29
C VAL A 152 -14.97 5.00 -16.05
N SER A 153 -15.98 4.99 -16.93
CA SER A 153 -17.12 4.08 -16.82
C SER A 153 -16.73 2.61 -17.00
N ALA A 154 -15.81 2.32 -17.93
CA ALA A 154 -15.32 0.98 -18.20
C ALA A 154 -14.49 0.44 -17.04
N LEU A 155 -13.60 1.26 -16.47
CA LEU A 155 -12.81 0.90 -15.28
C LEU A 155 -13.70 0.66 -14.06
N ARG A 156 -14.74 1.49 -13.85
CA ARG A 156 -15.73 1.26 -12.79
C ARG A 156 -16.48 -0.07 -12.98
N LYS A 157 -16.84 -0.43 -14.22
CA LYS A 157 -17.45 -1.74 -14.52
C LYS A 157 -16.47 -2.90 -14.32
N LEU A 158 -15.19 -2.72 -14.69
CA LEU A 158 -14.15 -3.72 -14.50
C LEU A 158 -13.89 -3.98 -13.01
N LEU A 159 -13.91 -2.94 -12.19
CA LEU A 159 -13.83 -3.04 -10.73
C LEU A 159 -14.95 -3.87 -10.13
N LEU A 160 -16.17 -3.74 -10.64
CA LEU A 160 -17.32 -4.51 -10.18
C LEU A 160 -17.24 -5.98 -10.60
N ARG A 161 -16.79 -6.26 -11.83
CA ARG A 161 -16.84 -7.61 -12.42
C ARG A 161 -15.58 -8.45 -12.19
N ALA A 162 -14.41 -7.83 -12.29
CA ALA A 162 -13.13 -8.51 -12.31
C ALA A 162 -12.05 -7.65 -11.62
N PRO A 163 -12.10 -7.56 -10.27
CA PRO A 163 -11.29 -6.60 -9.54
C PRO A 163 -9.79 -6.96 -9.61
N GLN A 164 -9.44 -8.24 -9.80
CA GLN A 164 -8.05 -8.68 -10.06
C GLN A 164 -7.49 -8.16 -11.38
N ARG A 165 -8.31 -8.02 -12.43
CA ARG A 165 -7.85 -7.43 -13.70
C ARG A 165 -7.59 -5.94 -13.53
N ALA A 166 -8.44 -5.24 -12.78
CA ALA A 166 -8.19 -3.84 -12.43
C ALA A 166 -6.90 -3.67 -11.61
N LYS A 167 -6.55 -4.65 -10.75
CA LYS A 167 -5.26 -4.68 -10.05
C LYS A 167 -4.08 -4.81 -11.01
N ALA A 168 -4.14 -5.78 -11.93
CA ALA A 168 -3.08 -5.96 -12.92
C ALA A 168 -2.88 -4.70 -13.78
N LEU A 169 -3.98 -4.03 -14.17
CA LEU A 169 -3.93 -2.75 -14.86
C LEU A 169 -3.17 -1.69 -14.04
N LEU A 170 -3.47 -1.55 -12.75
CA LEU A 170 -2.74 -0.64 -11.86
C LEU A 170 -1.25 -0.99 -11.76
N GLU A 171 -0.91 -2.27 -11.68
CA GLU A 171 0.48 -2.75 -11.60
C GLU A 171 1.29 -2.42 -12.87
N PHE A 172 0.66 -2.42 -14.06
CA PHE A 172 1.33 -1.99 -15.30
C PHE A 172 1.70 -0.50 -15.32
N PHE A 173 0.87 0.35 -14.69
CA PHE A 173 1.14 1.78 -14.55
C PHE A 173 2.04 2.11 -13.35
N GLN A 174 2.24 1.16 -12.44
CA GLN A 174 3.15 1.29 -11.31
C GLN A 174 4.59 1.02 -11.79
N GLU A 175 5.37 2.09 -12.00
CA GLU A 175 6.78 1.96 -12.37
C GLU A 175 7.62 1.38 -11.22
N GLU A 176 8.59 0.52 -11.57
CA GLU A 176 9.68 0.14 -10.67
C GLU A 176 10.58 1.37 -10.44
N GLN A 177 10.31 2.11 -9.37
CA GLN A 177 11.14 3.15 -8.76
C GLN A 177 12.06 3.93 -9.72
N GLY A 178 11.50 4.95 -10.40
CA GLY A 178 12.28 5.83 -11.26
C GLY A 178 11.56 7.12 -11.70
N THR A 179 11.44 8.10 -10.81
CA THR A 179 11.48 9.56 -11.05
C THR A 179 10.91 10.12 -12.38
N HIS A 180 9.65 9.85 -12.74
CA HIS A 180 9.05 10.46 -13.94
C HIS A 180 7.69 11.13 -13.61
N SER A 181 7.58 12.43 -13.90
CA SER A 181 6.38 13.23 -13.55
C SER A 181 5.14 12.93 -14.40
N SER A 182 5.31 12.37 -15.60
CA SER A 182 4.19 12.00 -16.48
C SER A 182 3.59 10.64 -16.13
N SER A 183 4.41 9.62 -15.85
CA SER A 183 3.93 8.29 -15.43
C SER A 183 3.19 8.38 -14.10
N LEU A 184 3.74 9.14 -13.15
CA LEU A 184 3.08 9.46 -11.88
C LEU A 184 1.73 10.16 -12.07
N GLN A 185 1.59 11.04 -13.07
CA GLN A 185 0.33 11.75 -13.32
C GLN A 185 -0.76 10.81 -13.85
N HIS A 186 -0.44 9.89 -14.77
CA HIS A 186 -1.40 8.92 -15.29
C HIS A 186 -1.79 7.88 -14.23
N TYR A 187 -0.82 7.41 -13.45
CA TYR A 187 -1.08 6.54 -12.30
C TYR A 187 -1.97 7.22 -11.25
N CYS A 188 -1.68 8.49 -10.91
CA CYS A 188 -2.53 9.30 -10.02
C CYS A 188 -3.95 9.49 -10.58
N SER A 189 -4.09 9.83 -11.86
CA SER A 189 -5.39 9.96 -12.53
C SER A 189 -6.18 8.65 -12.47
N LEU A 190 -5.51 7.51 -12.66
CA LEU A 190 -6.12 6.20 -12.57
C LEU A 190 -6.56 5.91 -11.12
N GLN A 191 -5.69 6.11 -10.12
CA GLN A 191 -6.00 5.98 -8.70
C GLN A 191 -7.19 6.83 -8.26
N ASN A 192 -7.30 8.06 -8.76
CA ASN A 192 -8.42 8.96 -8.47
C ASN A 192 -9.76 8.37 -8.91
N ILE A 193 -9.81 7.65 -10.03
CA ILE A 193 -11.03 6.95 -10.47
C ILE A 193 -11.44 5.89 -9.45
N PHE A 194 -10.48 5.17 -8.85
CA PHE A 194 -10.74 4.21 -7.79
C PHE A 194 -11.21 4.90 -6.48
N VAL A 195 -10.60 6.02 -6.10
CA VAL A 195 -11.02 6.82 -4.93
C VAL A 195 -12.45 7.32 -5.10
N GLU A 196 -12.76 7.90 -6.26
CA GLU A 196 -14.11 8.38 -6.58
C GLU A 196 -15.13 7.24 -6.58
N PHE A 197 -14.79 6.09 -7.16
CA PHE A 197 -15.65 4.91 -7.13
C PHE A 197 -15.95 4.45 -5.69
N LEU A 198 -14.95 4.44 -4.81
CA LEU A 198 -15.13 4.11 -3.40
C LEU A 198 -16.01 5.14 -2.69
N ARG A 199 -15.80 6.45 -2.92
CA ARG A 199 -16.65 7.52 -2.35
C ARG A 199 -18.10 7.40 -2.83
N ASP A 200 -18.32 7.18 -4.12
CA ASP A 200 -19.66 7.01 -4.70
C ASP A 200 -20.36 5.77 -4.14
N SER A 201 -19.61 4.67 -3.94
CA SER A 201 -20.10 3.45 -3.30
C SER A 201 -20.49 3.72 -1.84
N LEU A 202 -19.68 4.46 -1.08
CA LEU A 202 -20.00 4.82 0.31
C LEU A 202 -21.22 5.72 0.42
N LYS A 203 -21.36 6.72 -0.45
CA LYS A 203 -22.56 7.58 -0.52
C LYS A 203 -23.81 6.77 -0.89
N SER A 204 -23.66 5.75 -1.73
CA SER A 204 -24.76 4.85 -2.09
C SER A 204 -25.14 3.95 -0.92
N LEU A 205 -24.17 3.46 -0.17
CA LEU A 205 -24.38 2.68 1.05
C LEU A 205 -25.11 3.49 2.12
N GLN A 206 -24.70 4.74 2.35
CA GLN A 206 -25.37 5.66 3.28
C GLN A 206 -26.83 5.94 2.87
N ARG A 207 -27.10 6.11 1.56
CA ARG A 207 -28.47 6.28 1.05
C ARG A 207 -29.33 5.04 1.28
N LEU A 208 -28.78 3.85 1.06
CA LEU A 208 -29.47 2.58 1.28
C LEU A 208 -29.73 2.29 2.76
N GLN A 209 -28.86 2.75 3.68
CA GLN A 209 -29.09 2.67 5.12
C GLN A 209 -30.30 3.49 5.58
N CYS A 210 -30.61 4.58 4.89
CA CYS A 210 -31.80 5.40 5.17
C CYS A 210 -33.11 4.78 4.64
N SER A 211 -33.04 3.84 3.69
CA SER A 211 -34.20 3.16 3.11
C SER A 211 -34.41 1.78 3.73
N SER A 212 -35.43 1.67 4.60
CA SER A 212 -35.78 0.44 5.34
C SER A 212 -36.59 -0.55 4.47
N GLU A 213 -36.01 -1.06 3.39
CA GLU A 213 -36.66 -2.08 2.53
C GLU A 213 -35.82 -3.36 2.42
N ILE A 214 -36.47 -4.53 2.41
CA ILE A 214 -35.82 -5.85 2.41
C ILE A 214 -34.98 -6.08 1.13
N SER A 215 -35.38 -5.51 -0.01
CA SER A 215 -34.56 -5.53 -1.24
C SER A 215 -33.24 -4.79 -1.08
N ALA A 216 -33.21 -3.74 -0.25
CA ALA A 216 -32.02 -2.93 -0.01
C ALA A 216 -30.96 -3.68 0.81
N GLU A 217 -31.31 -4.72 1.59
CA GLU A 217 -30.35 -5.49 2.39
C GLU A 217 -29.41 -6.35 1.52
N LEU A 218 -29.93 -6.93 0.43
CA LEU A 218 -29.12 -7.68 -0.53
C LEU A 218 -28.19 -6.74 -1.30
N ASP A 219 -28.72 -5.62 -1.78
CA ASP A 219 -27.95 -4.58 -2.48
C ASP A 219 -26.87 -3.98 -1.56
N GLN A 220 -27.15 -3.81 -0.26
CA GLN A 220 -26.17 -3.37 0.74
C GLN A 220 -25.03 -4.37 0.92
N ARG A 221 -25.32 -5.68 0.95
CA ARG A 221 -24.29 -6.71 1.12
C ARG A 221 -23.36 -6.77 -0.09
N GLU A 222 -23.91 -6.72 -1.30
CA GLU A 222 -23.14 -6.70 -2.54
C GLU A 222 -22.25 -5.45 -2.64
N LEU A 223 -22.77 -4.30 -2.22
CA LEU A 223 -22.02 -3.05 -2.19
C LEU A 223 -20.88 -3.07 -1.16
N VAL A 224 -21.12 -3.66 0.02
CA VAL A 224 -20.10 -3.85 1.05
C VAL A 224 -18.98 -4.78 0.57
N ASP A 225 -19.32 -5.89 -0.07
CA ASP A 225 -18.34 -6.81 -0.63
C ASP A 225 -17.55 -6.16 -1.78
N THR A 226 -18.19 -5.31 -2.57
CA THR A 226 -17.54 -4.49 -3.61
C THR A 226 -16.53 -3.50 -3.00
N ILE A 227 -16.90 -2.82 -1.91
CA ILE A 227 -16.00 -1.90 -1.20
C ILE A 227 -14.78 -2.65 -0.65
N TYR A 228 -14.98 -3.82 -0.03
CA TYR A 228 -13.87 -4.64 0.46
C TYR A 228 -12.98 -5.19 -0.66
N ALA A 229 -13.58 -5.61 -1.77
CA ALA A 229 -12.84 -6.06 -2.95
C ALA A 229 -11.97 -4.94 -3.52
N ALA A 230 -12.55 -3.76 -3.75
CA ALA A 230 -11.82 -2.59 -4.23
C ALA A 230 -10.71 -2.17 -3.25
N LEU A 231 -10.99 -2.07 -1.95
CA LEU A 231 -9.97 -1.76 -0.93
C LEU A 231 -8.85 -2.82 -0.87
N SER A 232 -9.16 -4.10 -1.10
CA SER A 232 -8.16 -5.16 -1.16
C SER A 232 -7.23 -5.08 -2.38
N ILE A 233 -7.56 -4.26 -3.38
CA ILE A 233 -6.82 -4.15 -4.64
C ILE A 233 -6.06 -2.84 -4.75
N VAL A 234 -6.65 -1.70 -4.40
CA VAL A 234 -6.00 -0.40 -4.60
C VAL A 234 -4.75 -0.19 -3.71
N THR A 235 -3.57 -0.20 -4.32
CA THR A 235 -2.31 0.25 -3.69
C THR A 235 -2.23 1.76 -3.85
N PHE A 236 -2.35 2.49 -2.74
CA PHE A 236 -2.20 3.94 -2.76
C PHE A 236 -0.74 4.29 -2.44
N GLU A 237 -0.15 5.15 -3.27
CA GLU A 237 1.12 5.79 -2.93
C GLU A 237 0.85 7.01 -2.08
N VAL A 238 1.20 6.92 -0.80
CA VAL A 238 0.86 7.89 0.25
C VAL A 238 1.52 9.26 0.02
N GLU A 239 2.62 9.31 -0.73
CA GLU A 239 3.41 10.53 -0.94
C GLU A 239 2.72 11.56 -1.85
N HIS A 240 1.82 11.13 -2.75
CA HIS A 240 1.29 11.98 -3.83
C HIS A 240 -0.23 12.24 -3.75
N GLN A 241 -0.99 11.42 -3.01
CA GLN A 241 -2.46 11.53 -2.89
C GLN A 241 -2.94 11.46 -1.43
N ALA A 242 -2.12 11.98 -0.51
CA ALA A 242 -2.40 11.90 0.92
C ALA A 242 -3.78 12.48 1.27
N ASP A 243 -4.16 13.63 0.70
CA ASP A 243 -5.39 14.34 1.07
C ASP A 243 -6.67 13.61 0.60
N GLU A 244 -6.73 13.17 -0.66
CA GLU A 244 -7.91 12.48 -1.19
C GLU A 244 -8.14 11.13 -0.52
N VAL A 245 -7.05 10.39 -0.28
CA VAL A 245 -7.08 9.09 0.40
C VAL A 245 -7.41 9.28 1.88
N TRP A 246 -6.90 10.34 2.53
CA TRP A 246 -7.23 10.68 3.90
C TRP A 246 -8.71 11.01 4.08
N HIS A 247 -9.28 11.80 3.15
CA HIS A 247 -10.72 12.09 3.17
C HIS A 247 -11.56 10.83 2.98
N LEU A 248 -11.14 9.92 2.09
CA LEU A 248 -11.80 8.63 1.91
C LEU A 248 -11.78 7.80 3.19
N PHE A 249 -10.63 7.70 3.88
CA PHE A 249 -10.53 6.98 5.15
C PHE A 249 -11.37 7.63 6.26
N ARG A 250 -11.49 8.96 6.27
CA ARG A 250 -12.37 9.68 7.19
C ARG A 250 -13.84 9.29 6.94
N GLU A 251 -14.29 9.29 5.69
CA GLU A 251 -15.65 8.86 5.32
C GLU A 251 -15.90 7.38 5.63
N LEU A 252 -14.93 6.50 5.38
CA LEU A 252 -15.01 5.07 5.72
C LEU A 252 -15.18 4.85 7.22
N LEU A 253 -14.39 5.55 8.04
CA LEU A 253 -14.47 5.47 9.49
C LEU A 253 -15.81 5.98 10.02
N ASP A 254 -16.34 7.06 9.44
CA ASP A 254 -17.66 7.57 9.82
C ASP A 254 -18.76 6.54 9.58
N VAL A 255 -18.74 5.86 8.43
CA VAL A 255 -19.72 4.81 8.12
C VAL A 255 -19.49 3.55 8.96
N CYS A 256 -18.25 3.20 9.31
CA CYS A 256 -18.00 2.05 10.19
C CYS A 256 -18.51 2.30 11.62
N TRP A 257 -18.42 3.54 12.10
CA TRP A 257 -18.79 3.91 13.47
C TRP A 257 -20.27 4.24 13.69
N THR A 258 -21.10 4.28 12.65
CA THR A 258 -22.55 4.39 12.84
C THR A 258 -23.13 3.11 13.44
N GLU A 259 -24.08 3.26 14.36
CA GLU A 259 -24.76 2.12 14.98
C GLU A 259 -25.55 1.34 13.91
N GLY A 260 -25.32 0.02 13.83
CA GLY A 260 -25.95 -0.83 12.82
C GLY A 260 -25.27 -0.80 11.45
N SER A 261 -24.04 -0.30 11.35
CA SER A 261 -23.31 -0.27 10.08
C SER A 261 -23.09 -1.68 9.49
N PRO A 262 -23.26 -1.86 8.17
CA PRO A 262 -22.97 -3.12 7.49
C PRO A 262 -21.46 -3.30 7.24
N LEU A 263 -20.66 -2.23 7.41
CA LEU A 263 -19.20 -2.26 7.33
C LEU A 263 -18.58 -2.60 8.68
N ARG A 264 -17.83 -3.70 8.71
CA ARG A 264 -17.02 -4.12 9.86
C ARG A 264 -15.60 -3.59 9.76
N GLU A 265 -15.13 -2.99 10.86
CA GLU A 265 -13.78 -2.44 10.97
C GLU A 265 -12.71 -3.54 10.86
N GLU A 266 -12.95 -4.75 11.39
CA GLU A 266 -11.99 -5.86 11.33
C GLU A 266 -11.71 -6.31 9.89
N LYS A 267 -12.75 -6.35 9.07
CA LYS A 267 -12.61 -6.69 7.65
C LYS A 267 -11.84 -5.61 6.89
N LEU A 268 -12.10 -4.33 7.18
CA LEU A 268 -11.38 -3.21 6.58
C LEU A 268 -9.89 -3.26 6.93
N LEU A 269 -9.56 -3.50 8.20
CA LEU A 269 -8.18 -3.71 8.66
C LEU A 269 -7.54 -4.92 7.97
N SER A 270 -8.28 -6.02 7.79
CA SER A 270 -7.76 -7.21 7.09
C SER A 270 -7.42 -6.94 5.63
N CYS A 271 -8.17 -6.08 4.94
CA CYS A 271 -7.87 -5.67 3.56
C CYS A 271 -6.59 -4.83 3.48
N MET A 272 -6.32 -3.98 4.48
CA MET A 272 -5.13 -3.14 4.52
C MET A 272 -3.88 -3.92 4.95
N LEU A 273 -4.00 -4.79 5.95
CA LEU A 273 -2.88 -5.60 6.48
C LEU A 273 -2.33 -6.61 5.48
N ARG A 274 -3.14 -7.06 4.51
CA ARG A 274 -2.71 -8.01 3.48
C ARG A 274 -1.78 -7.38 2.44
N LYS A 275 -1.70 -6.05 2.37
CA LYS A 275 -0.82 -5.34 1.44
C LYS A 275 0.50 -5.06 2.12
N GLN A 276 1.59 -5.26 1.38
CA GLN A 276 2.95 -4.96 1.84
C GLN A 276 3.22 -3.45 2.03
N SER A 277 2.20 -2.59 2.01
CA SER A 277 2.31 -1.14 2.14
C SER A 277 1.95 -0.66 3.55
N HIS A 278 2.97 -0.37 4.36
CA HIS A 278 2.80 0.24 5.67
C HIS A 278 2.18 1.66 5.62
N GLY A 279 2.30 2.35 4.47
CA GLY A 279 1.78 3.71 4.29
C GLY A 279 0.26 3.82 4.44
N LEU A 280 -0.49 2.83 3.95
CA LEU A 280 -1.95 2.85 4.08
C LEU A 280 -2.39 2.69 5.53
N LEU A 281 -1.68 1.83 6.25
CA LEU A 281 -1.94 1.60 7.65
C LEU A 281 -1.54 2.80 8.50
N SER A 282 -0.48 3.53 8.15
CA SER A 282 -0.11 4.78 8.82
C SER A 282 -1.11 5.91 8.56
N LEU A 283 -1.62 6.06 7.33
CA LEU A 283 -2.69 7.02 7.01
C LEU A 283 -3.99 6.68 7.75
N TYR A 284 -4.39 5.42 7.75
CA TYR A 284 -5.56 4.99 8.51
C TYR A 284 -5.39 5.27 10.01
N SER A 285 -4.20 5.00 10.55
CA SER A 285 -3.88 5.26 11.96
C SER A 285 -3.97 6.74 12.30
N SER A 286 -3.46 7.63 11.43
CA SER A 286 -3.53 9.08 11.67
C SER A 286 -4.98 9.58 11.67
N VAL A 287 -5.81 9.14 10.71
CA VAL A 287 -7.24 9.50 10.68
C VAL A 287 -7.98 8.97 11.90
N LEU A 288 -7.71 7.72 12.31
CA LEU A 288 -8.31 7.11 13.51
C LEU A 288 -7.98 7.92 14.77
N ILE A 289 -6.72 8.36 14.91
CA ILE A 289 -6.26 9.14 16.06
C ILE A 289 -6.90 10.53 16.06
N GLU A 290 -6.95 11.21 14.93
CA GLU A 290 -7.63 12.50 14.87
C GLU A 290 -9.10 12.38 15.24
N ARG A 291 -9.79 11.40 14.68
CA ARG A 291 -11.20 11.17 14.95
C ARG A 291 -11.47 10.77 16.40
N THR A 292 -10.61 9.97 17.01
CA THR A 292 -10.69 9.68 18.45
C THR A 292 -10.38 10.93 19.28
N ARG A 293 -9.39 11.75 18.90
CA ARG A 293 -9.15 13.07 19.51
C ARG A 293 -10.38 13.95 19.41
N GLU A 294 -11.05 14.04 18.26
CA GLU A 294 -12.28 14.81 18.10
C GLU A 294 -13.37 14.30 19.07
N LYS A 295 -13.61 12.99 19.14
CA LYS A 295 -14.57 12.39 20.10
C LYS A 295 -14.21 12.69 21.56
N PHE A 296 -12.94 12.54 21.94
CA PHE A 296 -12.49 12.76 23.32
C PHE A 296 -12.43 14.25 23.69
N LEU A 297 -12.04 15.13 22.77
CA LEU A 297 -11.94 16.58 23.00
C LEU A 297 -13.29 17.30 22.96
N VAL A 298 -14.26 16.80 22.19
CA VAL A 298 -15.64 17.32 22.23
C VAL A 298 -16.30 17.02 23.59
N SER A 299 -15.86 15.98 24.30
CA SER A 299 -16.40 15.64 25.63
C SER A 299 -15.87 16.49 26.81
N LYS A 300 -14.77 17.25 26.63
CA LYS A 300 -14.24 18.18 27.65
C LYS A 300 -13.70 19.46 27.00
N SER A 301 -14.51 20.50 27.05
CA SER A 301 -14.24 21.93 26.75
C SER A 301 -12.84 22.30 26.22
N ILE A 302 -12.84 22.85 25.02
CA ILE A 302 -11.73 23.54 24.34
C ILE A 302 -11.10 24.59 25.28
N ARG A 303 -9.95 24.28 25.89
CA ARG A 303 -9.02 25.31 26.39
C ARG A 303 -7.97 25.55 25.31
N LYS A 304 -8.22 26.60 24.53
CA LYS A 304 -7.39 27.10 23.43
C LYS A 304 -5.97 27.35 23.95
N GLY A 305 -4.99 26.58 23.44
CA GLY A 305 -3.57 26.76 23.74
C GLY A 305 -2.84 25.57 24.39
N SER A 306 -3.20 24.31 24.09
CA SER A 306 -2.38 23.18 24.53
C SER A 306 -1.24 22.89 23.55
N SER A 307 -0.03 22.79 24.11
CA SER A 307 1.12 22.16 23.47
C SER A 307 0.77 20.72 23.05
N GLU A 308 1.35 20.23 21.95
CA GLU A 308 1.16 18.85 21.47
C GLU A 308 1.34 17.81 22.60
N GLN A 309 2.26 18.06 23.53
CA GLN A 309 2.56 17.20 24.68
C GLN A 309 1.42 17.13 25.72
N LEU A 310 0.62 18.18 25.85
CA LEU A 310 -0.60 18.18 26.69
C LEU A 310 -1.73 17.36 26.05
N ASP A 311 -1.75 17.30 24.72
CA ASP A 311 -2.75 16.53 23.99
C ASP A 311 -2.38 15.04 23.94
N THR A 312 -1.09 14.69 23.88
CA THR A 312 -0.63 13.30 24.04
C THR A 312 -0.94 12.76 25.43
N GLU A 313 -0.70 13.57 26.47
CA GLU A 313 -1.05 13.24 27.86
C GLU A 313 -2.54 12.99 28.02
N ARG A 314 -3.41 13.90 27.57
CA ARG A 314 -4.86 13.72 27.67
C ARG A 314 -5.36 12.50 26.89
N THR A 315 -4.76 12.22 25.74
CA THR A 315 -5.11 11.06 24.91
C THR A 315 -4.73 9.77 25.64
N MET A 316 -3.51 9.65 26.15
CA MET A 316 -3.08 8.46 26.90
C MET A 316 -3.87 8.24 28.17
N MET A 317 -4.16 9.31 28.91
CA MET A 317 -5.06 9.25 30.06
C MET A 317 -6.44 8.72 29.64
N SER A 318 -7.05 9.26 28.58
CA SER A 318 -8.36 8.79 28.13
C SER A 318 -8.38 7.33 27.67
N LEU A 319 -7.29 6.86 27.06
CA LEU A 319 -7.19 5.48 26.54
C LEU A 319 -7.11 4.45 27.66
N PHE A 320 -6.34 4.71 28.71
CA PHE A 320 -6.09 3.73 29.78
C PHE A 320 -6.97 3.90 31.01
N LEU A 321 -7.83 4.94 31.05
CA LEU A 321 -8.86 5.12 32.08
C LEU A 321 -10.13 4.29 31.82
N ASP A 322 -10.43 3.93 30.57
CA ASP A 322 -11.66 3.20 30.22
C ASP A 322 -11.59 1.73 30.70
N PRO A 323 -12.60 1.22 31.43
CA PRO A 323 -12.63 -0.16 31.89
C PRO A 323 -12.64 -1.23 30.78
N LYS A 324 -12.93 -0.89 29.52
CA LYS A 324 -12.95 -1.84 28.39
C LYS A 324 -11.56 -1.98 27.76
N GLU A 325 -10.85 -3.05 28.09
CA GLU A 325 -9.45 -3.30 27.72
C GLU A 325 -9.21 -3.53 26.22
N SER A 326 -10.12 -4.21 25.52
CA SER A 326 -9.92 -4.56 24.10
C SER A 326 -9.88 -3.36 23.13
N PRO A 327 -10.84 -2.40 23.17
CA PRO A 327 -10.81 -1.25 22.27
C PRO A 327 -9.71 -0.24 22.61
N SER A 328 -9.36 -0.08 23.90
CA SER A 328 -8.29 0.85 24.32
C SER A 328 -6.92 0.42 23.82
N TRP A 329 -6.59 -0.87 23.91
CA TRP A 329 -5.33 -1.42 23.38
C TRP A 329 -5.24 -1.34 21.86
N LYS A 330 -6.36 -1.53 21.14
CA LYS A 330 -6.43 -1.35 19.69
C LYS A 330 -6.09 0.09 19.30
N THR A 331 -6.67 1.07 19.97
CA THR A 331 -6.39 2.49 19.70
C THR A 331 -4.96 2.87 20.11
N ALA A 332 -4.45 2.33 21.22
CA ALA A 332 -3.07 2.54 21.64
C ALA A 332 -2.06 1.98 20.62
N TYR A 333 -2.34 0.81 20.02
CA TYR A 333 -1.52 0.23 18.97
C TYR A 333 -1.41 1.15 17.74
N PHE A 334 -2.54 1.65 17.23
CA PHE A 334 -2.55 2.58 16.10
C PHE A 334 -1.87 3.92 16.44
N TYR A 335 -2.00 4.39 17.68
CA TYR A 335 -1.28 5.57 18.15
C TYR A 335 0.24 5.40 18.14
N CYS A 336 0.74 4.22 18.51
CA CYS A 336 2.17 3.94 18.47
C CYS A 336 2.69 3.80 17.04
N LEU A 337 1.89 3.18 16.16
CA LEU A 337 2.22 3.06 14.73
C LEU A 337 2.34 4.41 14.04
N SER A 338 1.43 5.36 14.31
CA SER A 338 1.48 6.68 13.68
C SER A 338 2.59 7.56 14.25
N SER A 339 2.86 7.46 15.55
CA SER A 339 3.84 8.31 16.23
C SER A 339 5.26 7.78 16.12
N SER A 340 5.45 6.55 15.60
CA SER A 340 6.73 5.81 15.56
C SER A 340 7.41 5.64 16.92
N LYS A 341 6.69 5.88 18.01
CA LYS A 341 7.19 5.82 19.39
C LYS A 341 6.63 4.60 20.09
N HIS A 342 7.44 4.01 20.95
CA HIS A 342 7.02 2.86 21.72
C HIS A 342 5.96 3.27 22.76
N PHE A 343 4.94 2.42 22.98
CA PHE A 343 3.86 2.73 23.93
C PHE A 343 4.41 3.01 25.34
N LEU A 344 5.43 2.25 25.76
CA LEU A 344 6.08 2.43 27.07
C LEU A 344 6.78 3.79 27.19
N GLU A 345 7.42 4.27 26.13
CA GLU A 345 8.05 5.60 26.12
C GLU A 345 6.98 6.68 26.33
N GLN A 346 5.87 6.58 25.61
CA GLN A 346 4.76 7.53 25.71
C GLN A 346 4.14 7.55 27.11
N ILE A 347 3.97 6.38 27.74
CA ILE A 347 3.43 6.26 29.10
C ILE A 347 4.41 6.82 30.12
N LEU A 348 5.70 6.51 30.01
CA LEU A 348 6.73 7.04 30.90
C LEU A 348 6.85 8.56 30.78
N VAL A 349 6.87 9.10 29.56
CA VAL A 349 6.89 10.56 29.33
C VAL A 349 5.64 11.21 29.93
N THR A 350 4.46 10.61 29.75
CA THR A 350 3.19 11.11 30.32
C THR A 350 3.18 11.05 31.85
N ALA A 351 3.69 9.97 32.44
CA ALA A 351 3.80 9.82 33.88
C ALA A 351 4.78 10.86 34.47
N LEU A 352 5.91 11.10 33.80
CA LEU A 352 6.88 12.11 34.20
C LEU A 352 6.33 13.55 34.07
N THR A 353 5.47 13.84 33.09
CA THR A 353 4.81 15.16 33.00
C THR A 353 3.77 15.35 34.10
N LEU A 354 3.02 14.31 34.47
CA LEU A 354 2.09 14.35 35.60
C LEU A 354 2.84 14.55 36.93
N LEU A 355 3.98 13.88 37.10
CA LEU A 355 4.86 14.04 38.26
C LEU A 355 5.38 15.47 38.40
N LYS A 356 5.84 16.08 37.31
CA LYS A 356 6.27 17.49 37.30
C LYS A 356 5.16 18.48 37.67
N ARG A 357 3.90 18.08 37.51
CA ARG A 357 2.71 18.88 37.88
C ARG A 357 2.12 18.49 39.23
N GLU A 358 2.73 17.52 39.93
CA GLU A 358 2.24 16.97 41.18
C GLU A 358 0.80 16.40 41.12
N ASP A 359 0.34 15.97 39.93
CA ASP A 359 -0.97 15.31 39.79
C ASP A 359 -0.87 13.80 40.10
N TYR A 360 -0.81 13.49 41.39
CA TYR A 360 -0.76 12.11 41.88
C TYR A 360 -2.04 11.32 41.61
N SER A 361 -3.18 12.01 41.44
CA SER A 361 -4.47 11.37 41.16
C SER A 361 -4.54 10.83 39.74
N GLY A 362 -4.10 11.63 38.77
CA GLY A 362 -3.92 11.22 37.38
C GLY A 362 -2.88 10.10 37.26
N LEU A 363 -1.75 10.24 37.96
CA LEU A 363 -0.68 9.25 37.94
C LEU A 363 -1.13 7.87 38.44
N ASN A 364 -1.84 7.82 39.58
CA ASN A 364 -2.39 6.56 40.10
C ASN A 364 -3.37 5.95 39.11
N SER A 365 -4.21 6.77 38.48
CA SER A 365 -5.20 6.27 37.52
C SER A 365 -4.58 5.70 36.23
N LEU A 366 -3.47 6.28 35.75
CA LEU A 366 -2.72 5.81 34.58
C LEU A 366 -1.97 4.50 34.84
N LEU A 367 -1.37 4.38 36.02
CA LEU A 367 -0.50 3.25 36.37
C LEU A 367 -1.25 2.06 36.97
N ARG A 368 -2.58 2.15 37.09
CA ARG A 368 -3.41 1.02 37.51
C ARG A 368 -3.40 -0.09 36.46
N ARG A 369 -3.64 -1.32 36.92
CA ARG A 369 -3.72 -2.56 36.11
C ARG A 369 -2.37 -2.95 35.48
N GLU A 370 -2.22 -2.80 34.16
CA GLU A 370 -1.12 -3.37 33.38
C GLU A 370 0.21 -2.63 33.56
N PHE A 371 0.16 -1.36 33.96
CA PHE A 371 1.34 -0.53 34.19
C PHE A 371 1.78 -0.48 35.65
N ASN A 372 1.14 -1.28 36.52
CA ASN A 372 1.49 -1.35 37.93
C ASN A 372 2.99 -1.64 38.16
N PRO A 373 3.65 -2.55 37.40
CA PRO A 373 5.08 -2.81 37.58
C PRO A 373 5.99 -1.59 37.36
N LEU A 374 5.51 -0.53 36.70
CA LEU A 374 6.29 0.68 36.42
C LEU A 374 6.29 1.68 37.59
N CYS A 375 5.43 1.50 38.60
CA CYS A 375 5.29 2.42 39.71
C CYS A 375 6.61 2.68 40.45
N ARG A 376 7.34 1.64 40.86
CA ARG A 376 8.61 1.80 41.60
C ARG A 376 9.73 2.37 40.74
N LEU A 377 9.75 2.04 39.45
CA LEU A 377 10.67 2.67 38.50
C LEU A 377 10.41 4.18 38.38
N LEU A 378 9.14 4.57 38.32
CA LEU A 378 8.73 5.98 38.26
C LEU A 378 9.01 6.74 39.54
N VAL A 379 8.99 6.09 40.72
CA VAL A 379 9.46 6.71 41.96
C VAL A 379 10.92 7.13 41.83
N LEU A 380 11.79 6.23 41.36
CA LEU A 380 13.23 6.52 41.24
C LEU A 380 13.51 7.59 40.17
N LEU A 381 12.83 7.53 39.03
CA LEU A 381 12.97 8.52 37.96
C LEU A 381 12.39 9.89 38.36
N GLY A 382 11.26 9.88 39.07
CA GLY A 382 10.53 11.06 39.51
C GLY A 382 11.09 11.71 40.78
N TRP A 383 11.96 11.03 41.53
CA TRP A 383 12.50 11.53 42.80
C TRP A 383 13.17 12.89 42.66
N THR A 384 13.89 13.11 41.56
CA THR A 384 14.58 14.38 41.25
C THR A 384 13.62 15.53 40.93
N HIS A 385 12.34 15.25 40.73
CA HIS A 385 11.31 16.24 40.42
C HIS A 385 10.47 16.66 41.64
N CYS A 386 10.63 16.01 42.80
CA CYS A 386 9.97 16.40 44.04
C CYS A 386 10.60 17.68 44.60
N GLN A 387 9.78 18.72 44.83
CA GLN A 387 10.25 20.04 45.31
C GLN A 387 10.05 20.22 46.83
N SER A 388 9.34 19.30 47.49
CA SER A 388 8.96 19.40 48.90
C SER A 388 8.95 18.04 49.60
N LEU A 389 9.04 18.03 50.93
CA LEU A 389 8.89 16.81 51.73
C LEU A 389 7.49 16.19 51.57
N GLU A 390 6.46 17.04 51.44
CA GLU A 390 5.07 16.62 51.23
C GLU A 390 4.86 15.95 49.87
N SER A 391 5.50 16.45 48.80
CA SER A 391 5.46 15.83 47.46
C SER A 391 6.18 14.48 47.45
N ALA A 392 7.32 14.35 48.11
CA ALA A 392 8.04 13.08 48.25
C ALA A 392 7.21 12.02 49.00
N LYS A 393 6.51 12.41 50.08
CA LYS A 393 5.58 11.54 50.80
C LYS A 393 4.39 11.13 49.95
N ALA A 394 3.75 12.10 49.28
CA ALA A 394 2.61 11.84 48.41
C ALA A 394 2.98 10.88 47.27
N LEU A 395 4.15 11.05 46.66
CA LEU A 395 4.70 10.17 45.64
C LEU A 395 4.82 8.72 46.14
N LEU A 396 5.55 8.52 47.24
CA LEU A 396 5.80 7.19 47.79
C LEU A 396 4.49 6.54 48.29
N TRP A 397 3.60 7.31 48.90
CA TRP A 397 2.31 6.79 49.37
C TRP A 397 1.42 6.35 48.20
N THR A 398 1.50 7.05 47.06
CA THR A 398 0.68 6.76 45.88
C THR A 398 1.22 5.61 45.05
N LEU A 399 2.54 5.49 44.89
CA LEU A 399 3.18 4.54 43.97
C LEU A 399 3.79 3.31 44.64
N HIS A 400 4.22 3.42 45.90
CA HIS A 400 4.92 2.32 46.61
C HIS A 400 4.00 1.61 47.61
N LYS A 401 3.22 2.35 48.41
CA LYS A 401 2.42 1.78 49.50
C LYS A 401 1.16 1.03 49.04
N THR A 402 0.64 1.35 47.86
CA THR A 402 -0.58 0.76 47.29
C THR A 402 -0.32 -0.53 46.50
N GLN A 403 0.93 -1.00 46.47
CA GLN A 403 1.36 -2.04 45.53
C GLN A 403 1.47 -3.42 46.19
N ASP A 404 0.85 -4.42 45.56
CA ASP A 404 1.13 -5.82 45.87
C ASP A 404 2.55 -6.23 45.40
N LEU A 405 3.04 -7.38 45.90
CA LEU A 405 4.35 -7.94 45.57
C LEU A 405 4.49 -8.20 44.06
N CYS A 406 4.88 -7.20 43.29
CA CYS A 406 5.49 -7.40 41.99
C CYS A 406 6.89 -8.04 42.19
N ASN A 407 7.39 -8.75 41.18
CA ASN A 407 8.71 -9.41 41.21
C ASN A 407 9.87 -8.40 41.09
N ASP A 408 9.87 -7.36 41.92
CA ASP A 408 10.77 -6.21 41.87
C ASP A 408 11.37 -5.91 43.25
N SER A 409 11.91 -6.95 43.90
CA SER A 409 12.50 -6.88 45.25
C SER A 409 13.56 -5.80 45.38
N VAL A 410 14.42 -5.64 44.37
CA VAL A 410 15.48 -4.62 44.37
C VAL A 410 14.90 -3.21 44.37
N LEU A 411 13.91 -2.93 43.52
CA LEU A 411 13.26 -1.62 43.47
C LEU A 411 12.48 -1.33 44.75
N LYS A 412 11.93 -2.37 45.38
CA LYS A 412 11.29 -2.28 46.69
C LYS A 412 12.25 -1.78 47.75
N ASP A 413 13.41 -2.42 47.87
CA ASP A 413 14.40 -2.11 48.90
C ASP A 413 14.90 -0.67 48.79
N PHE A 414 15.09 -0.17 47.55
CA PHE A 414 15.42 1.24 47.32
C PHE A 414 14.29 2.19 47.73
N CYS A 415 13.03 1.88 47.41
CA CYS A 415 11.89 2.72 47.80
C CYS A 415 11.64 2.70 49.32
N ASP A 416 11.83 1.55 49.97
CA ASP A 416 11.78 1.40 51.43
C ASP A 416 12.90 2.22 52.10
N GLY A 417 14.10 2.22 51.51
CA GLY A 417 15.21 3.08 51.95
C GLY A 417 14.91 4.57 51.82
N LEU A 418 14.30 4.99 50.70
CA LEU A 418 13.88 6.38 50.49
C LEU A 418 12.77 6.80 51.47
N TRP A 419 11.83 5.90 51.77
CA TRP A 419 10.79 6.14 52.78
C TRP A 419 11.41 6.39 54.16
N ALA A 420 12.34 5.55 54.58
CA ALA A 420 13.04 5.74 55.86
C ALA A 420 13.83 7.05 55.91
N GLN A 421 14.47 7.47 54.80
CA GLN A 421 15.16 8.76 54.73
C GLN A 421 14.21 9.95 54.86
N VAL A 422 13.01 9.86 54.28
CA VAL A 422 11.97 10.90 54.40
C VAL A 422 11.44 10.98 55.84
N GLU A 423 11.25 9.85 56.52
CA GLU A 423 10.84 9.84 57.94
C GLU A 423 11.91 10.49 58.85
N VAL A 424 13.19 10.23 58.58
CA VAL A 424 14.29 10.88 59.32
C VAL A 424 14.35 12.38 59.04
N LEU A 425 14.11 12.81 57.80
CA LEU A 425 14.07 14.23 57.42
C LEU A 425 12.86 14.98 57.98
N GLU A 426 11.75 14.28 58.26
CA GLU A 426 10.62 14.87 58.98
C GLU A 426 10.89 15.03 60.48
N TRP A 427 11.67 14.10 61.03
CA TRP A 427 12.01 14.11 62.45
C TRP A 427 13.04 15.18 62.81
N CYS A 428 13.96 15.47 61.88
CA CYS A 428 14.93 16.57 61.97
C CYS A 428 14.26 17.92 61.72
#